data_AF-A0A6N9YL07-F1
#
_entry.id   AF-A0A6N9YL07-F1
#
_cell.length_a   1.000
_cell.length_b   1.000
_cell.length_c   1.000
_cell.angle_alpha   90.00
_cell.angle_beta   90.00
_cell.angle_gamma   90.00
#
_symmetry.space_group_name_H-M   'P 1'
#
loop_
_entity.id
_entity.type
_entity.pdbx_description
1 polymer ?
#
loop_
_entity_poly.entity_id
_entity_poly.type
_entity_poly.pdbx_seq_one_letter_code
_entity_poly.pdbx_strand_id
1 'polypeptide(L)'
;MRDEMDAMVGAAAWVSDADVEALPLRLAEADLLEEIMSTPRPDTIPVAGTVLADGPPGGQPRRWFTGRRLAAVAGIAAVTTATAFTLHSGGDSGSVWAGEAIKVAESAPRFVVDAPGWQIEHADEITADRGSMSLSDGKGILFVKWSAGWDFADIVEHRRPAYEVEGSLTVAAHHAVVLFSPETGDGAALWQHGDYVVEAVTYGSLNDERIDRGTFEDVVGSFTGVDVETWLALMPDDVVQPEELESAVDEMLADIPTPDGFDPVDLAESAGVRDRYHLGAEVAGAVACRWISQWIEATEAGDYAAVDEAQAALATAHDWSILKTMMPEGGYPLTLWGYADGVVNGGVLSDGTRVDRVTPAGELFVDTILEEPVYDYEVVLCND
;
A
#
# COMPACT_ATOMS: atom_id res chain seq x y z
N MET A 1 9.67 43.61 9.29
CA MET A 1 9.19 42.43 8.54
C MET A 1 8.77 41.32 9.49
N ARG A 2 9.61 40.81 10.41
CA ARG A 2 9.16 39.85 11.44
C ARG A 2 7.99 40.38 12.28
N ASP A 3 8.12 41.59 12.83
CA ASP A 3 7.06 42.19 13.67
C ASP A 3 5.72 42.42 12.95
N GLU A 4 5.74 42.53 11.62
CA GLU A 4 4.54 42.71 10.80
C GLU A 4 3.88 41.36 10.47
N MET A 5 4.69 40.33 10.28
CA MET A 5 4.24 38.96 10.09
C MET A 5 3.66 38.38 11.39
N ASP A 6 4.30 38.62 12.53
CA ASP A 6 3.81 38.21 13.85
C ASP A 6 2.48 38.90 14.19
N ALA A 7 2.31 40.17 13.78
CA ALA A 7 1.05 40.90 13.95
C ALA A 7 -0.08 40.35 13.06
N MET A 8 0.22 39.91 11.83
CA MET A 8 -0.78 39.29 10.95
C MET A 8 -1.18 37.90 11.43
N VAL A 9 -0.22 37.08 11.88
CA VAL A 9 -0.48 35.75 12.45
C VAL A 9 -1.31 35.87 13.73
N GLY A 10 -0.97 36.80 14.62
CA GLY A 10 -1.73 37.06 15.85
C GLY A 10 -3.16 37.57 15.60
N ALA A 11 -3.43 38.23 14.47
CA ALA A 11 -4.77 38.70 14.11
C ALA A 11 -5.64 37.61 13.44
N ALA A 12 -5.02 36.58 12.86
CA ALA A 12 -5.72 35.47 12.21
C ALA A 12 -5.92 34.27 13.15
N ALA A 13 -5.15 34.16 14.23
CA ALA A 13 -5.29 33.09 15.21
C ALA A 13 -6.61 33.21 15.99
N TRP A 14 -7.39 32.13 16.01
CA TRP A 14 -8.66 32.07 16.75
C TRP A 14 -8.47 31.96 18.27
N VAL A 15 -7.26 31.60 18.70
CA VAL A 15 -6.83 31.50 20.10
C VAL A 15 -5.59 32.38 20.25
N SER A 16 -5.64 33.35 21.17
CA SER A 16 -4.51 34.24 21.43
C SER A 16 -3.52 33.62 22.43
N ASP A 17 -2.26 34.09 22.42
CA ASP A 17 -1.27 33.69 23.43
C ASP A 17 -1.77 33.96 24.87
N ALA A 18 -2.59 34.99 25.06
CA ALA A 18 -3.21 35.29 26.35
C ALA A 18 -4.29 34.25 26.73
N ASP A 19 -4.99 33.67 25.76
CA ASP A 19 -5.93 32.58 26.01
C ASP A 19 -5.20 31.30 26.41
N VAL A 20 -4.05 31.03 25.77
CA VAL A 20 -3.15 29.91 26.12
C VAL A 20 -2.56 30.09 27.52
N GLU A 21 -2.10 31.30 27.88
CA GLU A 21 -1.60 31.61 29.22
C GLU A 21 -2.70 31.54 30.30
N ALA A 22 -3.95 31.79 29.92
CA ALA A 22 -5.10 31.70 30.81
C ALA A 22 -5.60 30.27 31.03
N LEU A 23 -5.12 29.28 30.27
CA LEU A 23 -5.48 27.88 30.49
C LEU A 23 -4.99 27.43 31.87
N PRO A 24 -5.85 26.80 32.69
CA PRO A 24 -5.49 26.33 34.01
C PRO A 24 -4.70 25.00 33.91
N LEU A 25 -3.55 25.01 33.25
CA LEU A 25 -2.76 23.83 32.91
C LEU A 25 -2.41 22.97 34.13
N ARG A 26 -2.21 23.59 35.30
CA ARG A 26 -1.95 22.86 36.55
C ARG A 26 -3.15 22.10 37.09
N LEU A 27 -4.38 22.58 36.83
CA LEU A 27 -5.60 21.84 37.20
C LEU A 27 -5.80 20.67 36.23
N ALA A 28 -5.62 20.90 34.93
CA ALA A 28 -5.69 19.84 33.92
C ALA A 28 -4.63 18.74 34.15
N GLU A 29 -3.41 19.10 34.54
CA GLU A 29 -2.36 18.13 34.89
C GLU A 29 -2.72 17.31 36.14
N ALA A 30 -3.32 17.94 37.16
CA ALA A 30 -3.76 17.25 38.37
C ALA A 30 -4.92 16.29 38.10
N ASP A 31 -5.91 16.71 37.31
CA ASP A 31 -7.06 15.88 36.91
C ASP A 31 -6.59 14.68 36.08
N LEU A 32 -5.65 14.89 35.15
CA LEU A 32 -5.09 13.80 34.32
C LEU A 32 -4.28 12.79 35.17
N LEU A 33 -3.48 13.27 36.13
CA LEU A 33 -2.75 12.39 37.04
C LEU A 33 -3.70 11.63 37.98
N GLU A 34 -4.79 12.25 38.43
CA GLU A 34 -5.83 11.56 39.21
C GLU A 34 -6.53 10.48 38.37
N GLU A 35 -6.85 10.75 37.12
CA GLU A 35 -7.45 9.78 36.19
C GLU A 35 -6.51 8.58 35.93
N ILE A 36 -5.23 8.83 35.66
CA ILE A 36 -4.23 7.77 35.47
C ILE A 36 -4.06 6.92 36.74
N MET A 37 -4.07 7.54 37.93
CA MET A 37 -3.93 6.80 39.19
C MET A 37 -5.22 6.07 39.62
N SER A 38 -6.38 6.54 39.18
CA SER A 38 -7.69 5.93 39.49
C SER A 38 -8.14 4.89 38.47
N THR A 39 -7.50 4.85 37.30
CA THR A 39 -7.71 3.81 36.30
C THR A 39 -7.29 2.45 36.89
N PRO A 40 -8.22 1.51 37.11
CA PRO A 40 -7.90 0.19 37.65
C PRO A 40 -6.93 -0.50 36.70
N ARG A 41 -5.76 -0.91 37.20
CA ARG A 41 -4.88 -1.79 36.43
C ARG A 41 -5.65 -3.08 36.14
N PRO A 42 -5.76 -3.51 34.87
CA PRO A 42 -6.34 -4.81 34.56
C PRO A 42 -5.53 -5.88 35.30
N ASP A 43 -6.25 -6.74 36.04
CA ASP A 43 -5.63 -7.83 36.78
C ASP A 43 -4.79 -8.67 35.83
N THR A 44 -3.55 -8.91 36.24
CA THR A 44 -2.58 -9.68 35.48
C THR A 44 -3.15 -11.07 35.24
N ILE A 45 -3.45 -11.40 33.97
CA ILE A 45 -3.96 -12.72 33.60
C ILE A 45 -2.95 -13.76 34.12
N PRO A 46 -3.36 -14.69 34.99
CA PRO A 46 -2.46 -15.71 35.49
C PRO A 46 -2.03 -16.59 34.31
N VAL A 47 -0.75 -16.49 33.94
CA VAL A 47 -0.10 -17.43 33.04
C VAL A 47 -0.23 -18.81 33.66
N ALA A 48 -1.03 -19.66 33.00
CA ALA A 48 -1.24 -21.04 33.42
C ALA A 48 0.11 -21.74 33.49
N GLY A 49 0.51 -22.09 34.71
CA GLY A 49 1.75 -22.78 35.02
C GLY A 49 1.81 -24.14 34.33
N THR A 50 2.92 -24.37 33.65
CA THR A 50 3.39 -25.65 33.14
C THR A 50 3.57 -26.61 34.33
N VAL A 51 2.60 -27.49 34.52
CA VAL A 51 2.71 -28.62 35.46
C VAL A 51 3.59 -29.69 34.82
N LEU A 52 4.78 -29.85 35.37
CA LEU A 52 5.61 -31.05 35.21
C LEU A 52 4.88 -32.23 35.85
N ALA A 53 4.47 -33.21 35.04
CA ALA A 53 3.99 -34.50 35.52
C ALA A 53 4.67 -35.63 34.75
N ASP A 54 5.26 -36.53 35.53
CA ASP A 54 5.95 -37.75 35.16
C ASP A 54 5.17 -38.65 34.18
N GLY A 55 5.89 -39.23 33.22
CA GLY A 55 5.36 -40.22 32.28
C GLY A 55 5.22 -41.64 32.88
N PRO A 56 4.66 -42.57 32.08
CA PRO A 56 5.30 -43.88 31.89
C PRO A 56 5.30 -44.36 30.41
N PRO A 57 6.05 -45.44 30.09
CA PRO A 57 6.81 -45.56 28.84
C PRO A 57 6.14 -46.45 27.78
N GLY A 58 6.58 -46.30 26.52
CA GLY A 58 6.55 -47.40 25.56
C GLY A 58 6.01 -47.05 24.17
N GLY A 59 6.91 -46.99 23.18
CA GLY A 59 6.56 -46.98 21.76
C GLY A 59 7.79 -46.76 20.89
N GLN A 60 8.14 -47.75 20.09
CA GLN A 60 9.43 -47.96 19.41
C GLN A 60 9.76 -46.99 18.24
N PRO A 61 11.04 -46.97 17.80
CA PRO A 61 11.60 -45.91 16.97
C PRO A 61 11.42 -46.17 15.47
N ARG A 62 11.15 -45.09 14.71
CA ARG A 62 11.35 -45.11 13.25
C ARG A 62 12.60 -44.31 12.89
N ARG A 63 13.54 -45.06 12.31
CA ARG A 63 14.87 -44.68 11.82
C ARG A 63 14.79 -44.01 10.44
N TRP A 64 15.83 -43.22 10.17
CA TRP A 64 16.43 -42.84 8.87
C TRP A 64 15.75 -41.68 8.11
N PHE A 65 16.45 -40.65 7.64
CA PHE A 65 17.81 -40.60 7.09
C PHE A 65 18.65 -39.40 7.55
N THR A 66 19.90 -39.69 7.86
CA THR A 66 21.05 -38.79 7.85
C THR A 66 21.73 -38.79 6.48
N GLY A 67 22.20 -37.63 6.03
CA GLY A 67 23.25 -37.50 5.02
C GLY A 67 23.06 -36.25 4.17
N ARG A 68 24.06 -35.44 3.85
CA ARG A 68 25.51 -35.52 4.05
C ARG A 68 26.05 -34.11 3.78
N ARG A 69 26.93 -33.60 4.64
CA ARG A 69 27.82 -32.49 4.33
C ARG A 69 28.89 -32.98 3.36
N LEU A 70 29.16 -32.21 2.31
CA LEU A 70 30.45 -32.21 1.61
C LEU A 70 30.85 -30.75 1.38
N ALA A 71 31.93 -30.37 2.06
CA ALA A 71 32.72 -29.20 1.71
C ALA A 71 33.74 -29.63 0.64
N ALA A 72 33.92 -28.80 -0.38
CA ALA A 72 35.14 -28.76 -1.18
C ALA A 72 35.39 -27.33 -1.65
N VAL A 73 36.65 -26.91 -1.53
CA VAL A 73 37.20 -25.57 -1.72
C VAL A 73 37.74 -25.40 -3.14
N ALA A 74 37.53 -24.19 -3.68
CA ALA A 74 38.27 -23.43 -4.70
C ALA A 74 38.51 -24.01 -6.10
N GLY A 75 38.09 -23.19 -7.09
CA GLY A 75 38.62 -23.18 -8.45
C GLY A 75 38.06 -22.00 -9.22
N ILE A 76 38.85 -20.92 -9.36
CA ILE A 76 38.56 -19.77 -10.22
C ILE A 76 38.61 -20.25 -11.68
N ALA A 77 37.49 -20.09 -12.39
CA ALA A 77 37.47 -19.95 -13.84
C ALA A 77 36.31 -19.03 -14.20
N ALA A 78 36.63 -17.85 -14.74
CA ALA A 78 35.66 -16.94 -15.33
C ALA A 78 35.00 -17.66 -16.51
N VAL A 79 33.71 -17.95 -16.35
CA VAL A 79 32.81 -18.38 -17.43
C VAL A 79 31.63 -17.42 -17.35
N THR A 80 31.41 -16.67 -18.43
CA THR A 80 30.16 -15.97 -18.70
C THR A 80 29.04 -17.00 -18.81
N THR A 81 28.44 -17.35 -17.68
CA THR A 81 27.15 -18.02 -17.63
C THR A 81 26.09 -16.94 -17.72
N ALA A 82 25.58 -16.73 -18.94
CA ALA A 82 24.17 -16.39 -19.08
C ALA A 82 23.41 -17.60 -18.52
N THR A 83 23.03 -17.54 -17.24
CA THR A 83 22.06 -18.45 -16.66
C THR A 83 20.76 -18.17 -17.38
N ALA A 84 20.47 -18.97 -18.41
CA ALA A 84 19.15 -19.04 -18.98
C ALA A 84 18.19 -19.39 -17.83
N PHE A 85 17.34 -18.44 -17.46
CA PHE A 85 16.10 -18.73 -16.77
C PHE A 85 15.40 -19.83 -17.58
N THR A 86 15.38 -21.06 -17.05
CA THR A 86 14.48 -22.09 -17.57
C THR A 86 13.07 -21.71 -17.13
N LEU A 87 12.43 -20.84 -17.90
CA LEU A 87 10.99 -20.70 -17.93
C LEU A 87 10.42 -22.11 -18.07
N HIS A 88 9.75 -22.60 -17.03
CA HIS A 88 8.84 -23.74 -17.16
C HIS A 88 7.60 -23.26 -17.90
N SER A 89 7.73 -23.01 -19.21
CA SER A 89 6.61 -22.74 -20.11
C SER A 89 5.91 -24.07 -20.43
N GLY A 90 5.12 -24.55 -19.47
CA GLY A 90 4.24 -25.69 -19.63
C GLY A 90 2.90 -25.28 -20.23
N GLY A 91 2.84 -25.02 -21.54
CA GLY A 91 1.59 -24.88 -22.30
C GLY A 91 1.67 -23.84 -23.43
N ASP A 92 1.35 -24.26 -24.65
CA ASP A 92 1.12 -23.41 -25.85
C ASP A 92 -0.16 -22.55 -25.69
N SER A 93 -0.26 -21.80 -24.60
CA SER A 93 -1.19 -20.67 -24.47
C SER A 93 -0.36 -19.42 -24.63
N GLY A 94 -0.03 -19.07 -25.88
CA GLY A 94 0.48 -17.73 -26.16
C GLY A 94 -0.57 -16.75 -25.67
N SER A 95 -0.31 -16.04 -24.57
CA SER A 95 -1.18 -14.99 -24.06
C SER A 95 -1.23 -13.92 -25.14
N VAL A 96 -2.36 -13.85 -25.84
CA VAL A 96 -2.60 -12.82 -26.84
C VAL A 96 -3.13 -11.63 -26.07
N TRP A 97 -2.23 -10.89 -25.41
CA TRP A 97 -2.57 -9.63 -24.77
C TRP A 97 -3.32 -8.73 -25.75
N ALA A 98 -4.44 -8.15 -25.30
CA ALA A 98 -5.16 -7.16 -26.11
C ALA A 98 -4.23 -6.02 -26.55
N GLY A 99 -4.54 -5.42 -27.71
CA GLY A 99 -3.74 -4.33 -28.26
C GLY A 99 -3.65 -3.09 -27.36
N GLU A 100 -4.53 -2.99 -26.35
CA GLU A 100 -4.53 -1.93 -25.33
C GLU A 100 -3.48 -2.19 -24.25
N ALA A 101 -3.38 -3.43 -23.74
CA ALA A 101 -2.29 -3.86 -22.86
C ALA A 101 -0.92 -3.65 -23.53
N ILE A 102 -0.81 -3.97 -24.83
CA ILE A 102 0.43 -3.75 -25.59
C ILE A 102 0.76 -2.26 -25.63
N LYS A 103 -0.20 -1.36 -25.87
CA LYS A 103 0.07 0.09 -25.88
C LYS A 103 0.53 0.59 -24.51
N VAL A 104 -0.14 0.17 -23.43
CA VAL A 104 0.24 0.52 -22.06
C VAL A 104 1.65 0.02 -21.76
N ALA A 105 1.94 -1.24 -22.08
CA ALA A 105 3.26 -1.83 -21.92
C ALA A 105 4.31 -1.15 -22.80
N GLU A 106 3.96 -0.68 -24.01
CA GLU A 106 4.85 0.07 -24.91
C GLU A 106 5.22 1.45 -24.33
N SER A 107 4.29 2.12 -23.64
CA SER A 107 4.54 3.41 -22.97
C SER A 107 5.29 3.27 -21.64
N ALA A 108 5.00 2.25 -20.85
CA ALA A 108 5.55 2.10 -19.51
C ALA A 108 7.06 1.76 -19.53
N PRO A 109 7.83 2.18 -18.51
CA PRO A 109 9.17 1.66 -18.28
C PRO A 109 9.15 0.14 -18.00
N ARG A 110 9.62 -0.66 -18.95
CA ARG A 110 9.65 -2.12 -18.86
C ARG A 110 10.95 -2.61 -18.25
N PHE A 111 10.99 -2.67 -16.93
CA PHE A 111 12.14 -3.22 -16.22
C PHE A 111 11.87 -4.59 -15.63
N VAL A 112 12.93 -5.38 -15.54
CA VAL A 112 12.97 -6.64 -14.81
C VAL A 112 14.21 -6.67 -13.93
N VAL A 113 14.11 -7.35 -12.79
CA VAL A 113 15.21 -7.56 -11.86
C VAL A 113 15.92 -8.87 -12.21
N ASP A 114 17.23 -8.82 -12.48
CA ASP A 114 18.06 -10.03 -12.72
C ASP A 114 18.70 -10.57 -11.43
N ALA A 115 18.31 -10.04 -10.26
CA ALA A 115 18.74 -10.56 -8.96
C ALA A 115 18.08 -11.94 -8.68
N PRO A 116 18.85 -12.96 -8.23
CA PRO A 116 18.30 -14.28 -7.98
C PRO A 116 17.15 -14.29 -6.98
N GLY A 117 16.03 -14.90 -7.36
CA GLY A 117 14.86 -15.08 -6.50
C GLY A 117 13.84 -13.94 -6.55
N TRP A 118 14.23 -12.79 -7.08
CA TRP A 118 13.34 -11.65 -7.25
C TRP A 118 12.41 -11.85 -8.45
N GLN A 119 11.14 -11.56 -8.25
CA GLN A 119 10.10 -11.58 -9.27
C GLN A 119 9.07 -10.47 -9.01
N ILE A 120 8.28 -10.13 -10.01
CA ILE A 120 7.11 -9.26 -9.82
C ILE A 120 6.14 -10.04 -8.92
N GLU A 121 5.74 -9.44 -7.80
CA GLU A 121 4.77 -10.01 -6.87
C GLU A 121 3.39 -9.40 -7.11
N HIS A 122 3.32 -8.08 -7.23
CA HIS A 122 2.08 -7.35 -7.49
C HIS A 122 2.27 -6.34 -8.62
N ALA A 123 1.19 -6.12 -9.38
CA ALA A 123 1.08 -5.11 -10.41
C ALA A 123 -0.07 -4.17 -10.01
N ASP A 124 0.25 -3.18 -9.17
CA ASP A 124 -0.74 -2.41 -8.45
C ASP A 124 -1.55 -1.49 -9.38
N GLU A 125 -0.85 -0.75 -10.25
CA GLU A 125 -1.42 0.15 -11.23
C GLU A 125 -0.49 0.26 -12.44
N ILE A 126 -1.01 0.11 -13.65
CA ILE A 126 -0.24 0.34 -14.87
C ILE A 126 -1.13 1.09 -15.87
N THR A 127 -0.81 2.37 -16.08
CA THR A 127 -1.40 3.22 -17.11
C THR A 127 -0.33 3.68 -18.10
N ALA A 128 -0.73 4.49 -19.08
CA ALA A 128 0.22 5.05 -20.05
C ALA A 128 1.19 6.05 -19.42
N ASP A 129 0.79 6.79 -18.39
CA ASP A 129 1.56 7.90 -17.82
C ASP A 129 2.07 7.64 -16.40
N ARG A 130 1.58 6.62 -15.71
CA ARG A 130 2.05 6.23 -14.39
C ARG A 130 1.93 4.73 -14.15
N GLY A 131 2.52 4.27 -13.05
CA GLY A 131 2.24 2.96 -12.53
C GLY A 131 3.10 2.59 -11.34
N SER A 132 2.74 1.49 -10.69
CA SER A 132 3.49 0.88 -9.62
C SER A 132 3.38 -0.64 -9.65
N MET A 133 4.43 -1.27 -9.15
CA MET A 133 4.52 -2.70 -8.96
C MET A 133 5.34 -2.97 -7.69
N SER A 134 5.18 -4.15 -7.12
CA SER A 134 6.09 -4.65 -6.10
C SER A 134 6.85 -5.87 -6.62
N LEU A 135 8.11 -5.97 -6.23
CA LEU A 135 8.94 -7.13 -6.48
C LEU A 135 9.33 -7.76 -5.16
N SER A 136 9.50 -9.08 -5.15
CA SER A 136 9.82 -9.82 -3.93
C SER A 136 10.63 -11.07 -4.23
N ASP A 137 11.49 -11.44 -3.28
CA ASP A 137 12.16 -12.74 -3.21
C ASP A 137 11.56 -13.68 -2.15
N GLY A 138 10.37 -13.31 -1.63
CA GLY A 138 9.68 -13.96 -0.52
C GLY A 138 10.22 -13.57 0.86
N LYS A 139 11.20 -12.67 0.94
CA LYS A 139 11.76 -12.13 2.19
C LYS A 139 11.75 -10.61 2.21
N GLY A 140 12.30 -9.99 1.16
CA GLY A 140 12.31 -8.56 0.96
C GLY A 140 11.29 -8.16 -0.10
N ILE A 141 10.72 -6.97 0.07
CA ILE A 141 9.83 -6.35 -0.91
C ILE A 141 10.45 -5.03 -1.37
N LEU A 142 10.45 -4.80 -2.68
CA LEU A 142 10.87 -3.57 -3.33
C LEU A 142 9.66 -3.00 -4.10
N PHE A 143 9.25 -1.79 -3.76
CA PHE A 143 8.19 -1.09 -4.49
C PHE A 143 8.82 -0.27 -5.59
N VAL A 144 8.33 -0.40 -6.81
CA VAL A 144 8.78 0.36 -7.97
C VAL A 144 7.60 1.12 -8.51
N LYS A 145 7.76 2.42 -8.67
CA LYS A 145 6.74 3.29 -9.24
C LYS A 145 7.34 4.24 -10.26
N TRP A 146 6.53 4.67 -11.21
CA TRP A 146 6.93 5.61 -12.25
C TRP A 146 5.81 6.59 -12.57
N SER A 147 6.18 7.77 -13.03
CA SER A 147 5.24 8.75 -13.57
C SER A 147 5.92 9.65 -14.59
N ALA A 148 5.21 9.95 -15.68
CA ALA A 148 5.59 10.94 -16.69
C ALA A 148 5.28 12.37 -16.25
N GLY A 149 4.44 12.54 -15.22
CA GLY A 149 4.08 13.84 -14.66
C GLY A 149 5.06 14.37 -13.61
N TRP A 150 6.00 13.53 -13.15
CA TRP A 150 6.96 13.91 -12.12
C TRP A 150 8.15 14.68 -12.70
N ASP A 151 8.54 15.77 -12.03
CA ASP A 151 9.84 16.40 -12.24
C ASP A 151 10.90 15.72 -11.37
N PHE A 152 11.97 15.25 -11.99
CA PHE A 152 13.02 14.50 -11.30
C PHE A 152 13.65 15.28 -10.14
N ALA A 153 13.92 16.58 -10.32
CA ALA A 153 14.56 17.38 -9.29
C ALA A 153 13.61 17.61 -8.11
N ASP A 154 12.33 17.84 -8.39
CA ASP A 154 11.30 18.03 -7.37
C ASP A 154 11.10 16.76 -6.53
N ILE A 155 11.05 15.57 -7.14
CA ILE A 155 10.93 14.31 -6.38
C ILE A 155 12.17 14.08 -5.52
N VAL A 156 13.39 14.29 -6.06
CA VAL A 156 14.62 14.14 -5.27
C VAL A 156 14.62 15.11 -4.09
N GLU A 157 14.22 16.37 -4.29
CA GLU A 157 14.14 17.37 -3.22
C GLU A 157 13.08 16.99 -2.17
N HIS A 158 11.92 16.51 -2.61
CA HIS A 158 10.85 16.04 -1.72
C HIS A 158 11.31 14.89 -0.81
N ARG A 159 12.26 14.05 -1.24
CA ARG A 159 12.83 12.97 -0.41
C ARG A 159 13.88 13.46 0.61
N ARG A 160 14.57 14.57 0.37
CA ARG A 160 15.69 15.02 1.23
C ARG A 160 15.33 15.23 2.71
N PRO A 161 14.12 15.68 3.10
CA PRO A 161 13.80 15.84 4.52
C PRO A 161 13.83 14.53 5.31
N ALA A 162 13.54 13.39 4.67
CA ALA A 162 13.47 12.08 5.30
C ALA A 162 14.67 11.17 4.96
N TYR A 163 15.46 11.52 3.94
CA TYR A 163 16.55 10.70 3.41
C TYR A 163 17.85 11.50 3.25
N GLU A 164 18.97 10.86 3.54
CA GLU A 164 20.30 11.38 3.23
C GLU A 164 20.74 10.88 1.85
N VAL A 165 21.28 11.79 1.01
CA VAL A 165 21.87 11.40 -0.28
C VAL A 165 23.23 10.76 -0.03
N GLU A 166 23.35 9.51 -0.45
CA GLU A 166 24.50 8.67 -0.10
C GLU A 166 25.37 8.37 -1.31
N GLY A 167 24.79 8.35 -2.51
CA GLY A 167 25.56 8.10 -3.71
C GLY A 167 24.73 8.05 -4.98
N SER A 168 25.25 7.28 -5.94
CA SER A 168 24.59 7.02 -7.20
C SER A 168 24.92 5.63 -7.71
N LEU A 169 23.97 5.02 -8.41
CA LEU A 169 24.13 3.72 -9.06
C LEU A 169 23.69 3.82 -10.54
N THR A 170 24.01 2.80 -11.34
CA THR A 170 23.53 2.71 -12.72
C THR A 170 22.41 1.66 -12.79
N VAL A 171 21.21 2.06 -13.23
CA VAL A 171 20.01 1.21 -13.38
C VAL A 171 19.68 1.13 -14.86
N ALA A 172 19.70 -0.04 -15.48
CA ALA A 172 19.33 -0.19 -16.89
C ALA A 172 19.99 0.84 -17.84
N ALA A 173 21.27 1.19 -17.60
CA ALA A 173 22.04 2.24 -18.30
C ALA A 173 21.66 3.71 -18.00
N HIS A 174 20.82 3.96 -17.00
CA HIS A 174 20.47 5.27 -16.46
C HIS A 174 21.22 5.56 -15.16
N HIS A 175 21.52 6.83 -14.91
CA HIS A 175 22.10 7.27 -13.65
C HIS A 175 20.98 7.45 -12.61
N ALA A 176 21.12 6.80 -11.46
CA ALA A 176 20.18 6.89 -10.35
C ALA A 176 20.81 7.62 -9.15
N VAL A 177 20.04 8.46 -8.49
CA VAL A 177 20.37 9.02 -7.17
C VAL A 177 19.89 8.05 -6.10
N VAL A 178 20.77 7.74 -5.15
CA VAL A 178 20.49 6.79 -4.07
C VAL A 178 20.46 7.53 -2.75
N LEU A 179 19.36 7.34 -2.02
CA LEU A 179 19.13 7.95 -0.71
C LEU A 179 18.75 6.88 0.31
N PHE A 180 19.06 7.13 1.58
CA PHE A 180 18.64 6.27 2.67
C PHE A 180 18.10 7.09 3.84
N SER A 181 17.03 6.61 4.47
CA SER A 181 16.55 7.19 5.72
C SER A 181 17.51 6.82 6.86
N PRO A 182 18.08 7.78 7.59
CA PRO A 182 18.92 7.48 8.75
C PRO A 182 18.11 6.91 9.92
N GLU A 183 16.80 7.17 9.96
CA GLU A 183 15.90 6.72 11.02
C GLU A 183 15.44 5.27 10.80
N THR A 184 14.90 4.98 9.61
CA THR A 184 14.32 3.66 9.31
C THR A 184 15.28 2.73 8.61
N GLY A 185 16.32 3.26 7.97
CA GLY A 185 17.23 2.53 7.09
C GLY A 185 16.66 2.21 5.72
N ASP A 186 15.48 2.76 5.38
CA ASP A 186 14.83 2.55 4.08
C ASP A 186 15.64 3.16 2.95
N GLY A 187 15.78 2.41 1.85
CA GLY A 187 16.46 2.85 0.64
C GLY A 187 15.48 3.39 -0.38
N ALA A 188 15.88 4.45 -1.09
CA ALA A 188 15.21 4.97 -2.27
C ALA A 188 16.24 5.18 -3.40
N ALA A 189 15.89 4.76 -4.61
CA ALA A 189 16.68 4.98 -5.81
C ALA A 189 15.80 5.62 -6.88
N LEU A 190 16.22 6.77 -7.40
CA LEU A 190 15.46 7.54 -8.38
C LEU A 190 16.26 7.76 -9.65
N TRP A 191 15.65 7.54 -10.81
CA TRP A 191 16.28 7.81 -12.10
C TRP A 191 15.28 8.30 -13.15
N GLN A 192 15.79 9.02 -14.15
CA GLN A 192 15.02 9.42 -15.33
C GLN A 192 15.11 8.35 -16.42
N HIS A 193 13.97 7.92 -16.96
CA HIS A 193 13.85 7.03 -18.10
C HIS A 193 12.91 7.62 -19.17
N GLY A 194 13.49 8.27 -20.19
CA GLY A 194 12.70 8.99 -21.17
C GLY A 194 11.93 10.12 -20.49
N ASP A 195 10.61 10.14 -20.66
CA ASP A 195 9.71 11.12 -20.04
C ASP A 195 9.29 10.74 -18.62
N TYR A 196 9.64 9.54 -18.13
CA TYR A 196 9.27 9.06 -16.80
C TYR A 196 10.37 9.31 -15.77
N VAL A 197 9.96 9.69 -14.57
CA VAL A 197 10.74 9.49 -13.35
C VAL A 197 10.36 8.15 -12.77
N VAL A 198 11.35 7.35 -12.41
CA VAL A 198 11.17 6.03 -11.79
C VAL A 198 11.78 6.07 -10.40
N GLU A 199 11.07 5.51 -9.43
CA GLU A 199 11.50 5.38 -8.04
C GLU A 199 11.38 3.92 -7.60
N ALA A 200 12.46 3.36 -7.07
CA ALA A 200 12.47 2.08 -6.38
C ALA A 200 12.72 2.32 -4.88
N VAL A 201 11.83 1.83 -4.01
CA VAL A 201 11.84 2.14 -2.57
C VAL A 201 11.55 0.90 -1.73
N THR A 202 12.14 0.85 -0.54
CA THR A 202 11.82 -0.14 0.50
C THR A 202 11.02 0.51 1.61
N TYR A 203 10.04 -0.19 2.19
CA TYR A 203 9.33 0.25 3.39
C TYR A 203 9.57 -0.72 4.54
N GLY A 204 10.55 -0.42 5.39
CA GLY A 204 10.96 -1.25 6.51
C GLY A 204 9.93 -1.34 7.63
N SER A 205 8.91 -0.47 7.65
CA SER A 205 7.79 -0.55 8.60
C SER A 205 6.78 -1.63 8.28
N LEU A 206 6.76 -2.15 7.04
CA LEU A 206 5.74 -3.10 6.58
C LEU A 206 6.17 -4.57 6.68
N ASN A 207 7.47 -4.85 6.87
CA ASN A 207 8.02 -6.20 6.83
C ASN A 207 8.95 -6.50 8.01
N ASP A 208 8.84 -7.71 8.57
CA ASP A 208 9.75 -8.21 9.62
C ASP A 208 11.19 -8.39 9.10
N GLU A 209 11.39 -8.55 7.78
CA GLU A 209 12.70 -8.70 7.14
C GLU A 209 13.03 -7.49 6.25
N ARG A 210 13.77 -6.54 6.84
CA ARG A 210 14.27 -5.36 6.12
C ARG A 210 15.40 -5.74 5.16
N ILE A 211 15.31 -5.27 3.92
CA ILE A 211 16.41 -5.33 2.95
C ILE A 211 17.54 -4.41 3.45
N ASP A 212 18.74 -4.97 3.66
CA ASP A 212 19.88 -4.14 4.03
C ASP A 212 20.38 -3.31 2.83
N ARG A 213 21.12 -2.23 3.11
CA ARG A 213 21.66 -1.31 2.09
C ARG A 213 22.35 -2.03 0.93
N GLY A 214 23.21 -3.02 1.22
CA GLY A 214 23.96 -3.71 0.17
C GLY A 214 23.04 -4.51 -0.74
N THR A 215 22.10 -5.25 -0.14
CA THR A 215 21.09 -6.00 -0.90
C THR A 215 20.20 -5.06 -1.73
N PHE A 216 19.80 -3.90 -1.19
CA PHE A 216 19.04 -2.90 -1.94
C PHE A 216 19.79 -2.41 -3.18
N GLU A 217 21.04 -1.98 -3.01
CA GLU A 217 21.87 -1.48 -4.11
C GLU A 217 22.13 -2.57 -5.17
N ASP A 218 22.35 -3.82 -4.75
CA ASP A 218 22.55 -4.96 -5.64
C ASP A 218 21.28 -5.26 -6.45
N VAL A 219 20.10 -5.28 -5.81
CA VAL A 219 18.81 -5.54 -6.47
C VAL A 219 18.48 -4.41 -7.44
N VAL A 220 18.53 -3.15 -7.00
CA VAL A 220 18.24 -2.00 -7.88
C VAL A 220 19.26 -1.90 -9.03
N GLY A 221 20.53 -2.17 -8.77
CA GLY A 221 21.57 -2.20 -9.80
C GLY A 221 21.40 -3.32 -10.83
N SER A 222 20.60 -4.35 -10.52
CA SER A 222 20.33 -5.48 -11.41
C SER A 222 19.15 -5.27 -12.36
N PHE A 223 18.45 -4.13 -12.28
CA PHE A 223 17.36 -3.80 -13.19
C PHE A 223 17.88 -3.72 -14.63
N THR A 224 17.17 -4.38 -15.54
CA THR A 224 17.43 -4.35 -16.97
C THR A 224 16.16 -4.01 -17.73
N GLY A 225 16.29 -3.30 -18.85
CA GLY A 225 15.17 -3.04 -19.75
C GLY A 225 14.89 -4.25 -20.64
N VAL A 226 13.61 -4.58 -20.84
CA VAL A 226 13.16 -5.68 -21.69
C VAL A 226 12.14 -5.23 -22.73
N ASP A 227 11.87 -6.08 -23.72
CA ASP A 227 10.75 -5.89 -24.64
C ASP A 227 9.39 -6.19 -23.97
N VAL A 228 8.32 -5.75 -24.65
CA VAL A 228 6.93 -5.85 -24.18
C VAL A 228 6.52 -7.31 -23.93
N GLU A 229 6.86 -8.22 -24.84
CA GLU A 229 6.46 -9.63 -24.74
C GLU A 229 7.12 -10.28 -23.53
N THR A 230 8.42 -10.03 -23.33
CA THR A 230 9.16 -10.54 -22.17
C THR A 230 8.62 -9.97 -20.86
N TRP A 231 8.31 -8.67 -20.81
CA TRP A 231 7.79 -8.03 -19.59
C TRP A 231 6.41 -8.58 -19.22
N LEU A 232 5.51 -8.68 -20.20
CA LEU A 232 4.17 -9.21 -20.00
C LEU A 232 4.18 -10.70 -19.64
N ALA A 233 5.13 -11.49 -20.16
CA ALA A 233 5.30 -12.89 -19.79
C ALA A 233 5.82 -13.12 -18.36
N LEU A 234 6.28 -12.05 -17.69
CA LEU A 234 6.71 -12.07 -16.29
C LEU A 234 5.62 -11.56 -15.33
N MET A 235 4.49 -11.08 -15.85
CA MET A 235 3.38 -10.66 -15.00
C MET A 235 2.82 -11.86 -14.24
N PRO A 236 2.50 -11.70 -12.95
CA PRO A 236 1.77 -12.69 -12.18
C PRO A 236 0.46 -13.16 -12.86
N ASP A 237 0.07 -14.41 -12.62
CA ASP A 237 -1.14 -15.00 -13.22
C ASP A 237 -2.45 -14.33 -12.73
N ASP A 238 -2.40 -13.57 -11.63
CA ASP A 238 -3.52 -12.82 -11.07
C ASP A 238 -3.62 -11.38 -11.59
N VAL A 239 -2.71 -10.96 -12.49
CA VAL A 239 -2.88 -9.73 -13.28
C VAL A 239 -4.08 -9.87 -14.20
N VAL A 240 -5.06 -8.99 -14.02
CA VAL A 240 -6.27 -8.93 -14.83
C VAL A 240 -5.94 -8.27 -16.16
N GLN A 241 -6.18 -9.00 -17.26
CA GLN A 241 -5.94 -8.49 -18.60
C GLN A 241 -7.06 -7.50 -18.99
N PRO A 242 -6.78 -6.47 -19.82
CA PRO A 242 -7.80 -5.51 -20.23
C PRO A 242 -9.07 -6.13 -20.84
N GLU A 243 -8.93 -7.23 -21.59
CA GLU A 243 -10.05 -7.98 -22.15
C GLU A 243 -10.88 -8.77 -21.12
N GLU A 244 -10.32 -9.04 -19.94
CA GLU A 244 -10.96 -9.76 -18.84
C GLU A 244 -11.56 -8.79 -17.81
N LEU A 245 -11.16 -7.52 -17.86
CA LEU A 245 -11.46 -6.51 -16.85
C LEU A 245 -12.96 -6.33 -16.59
N GLU A 246 -13.78 -6.17 -17.63
CA GLU A 246 -15.24 -6.05 -17.49
C GLU A 246 -15.83 -7.27 -16.76
N SER A 247 -15.41 -8.48 -17.15
CA SER A 247 -15.88 -9.71 -16.52
C SER A 247 -15.39 -9.91 -15.09
N ALA A 248 -14.19 -9.41 -14.78
CA ALA A 248 -13.62 -9.44 -13.43
C ALA A 248 -14.36 -8.46 -12.50
N VAL A 249 -14.68 -7.26 -12.97
CA VAL A 249 -15.49 -6.27 -12.23
C VAL A 249 -16.89 -6.82 -11.97
N ASP A 250 -17.55 -7.40 -12.98
CA ASP A 250 -18.86 -8.05 -12.83
C ASP A 250 -18.83 -9.17 -11.78
N GLU A 251 -17.77 -9.99 -11.77
CA GLU A 251 -17.59 -11.05 -10.79
C GLU A 251 -17.43 -10.49 -9.37
N MET A 252 -16.63 -9.44 -9.20
CA MET A 252 -16.39 -8.79 -7.90
C MET A 252 -17.63 -8.10 -7.33
N LEU A 253 -18.51 -7.58 -8.19
CA LEU A 253 -19.76 -6.91 -7.80
C LEU A 253 -20.92 -7.88 -7.54
N ALA A 254 -20.78 -9.17 -7.88
CA ALA A 254 -21.90 -10.11 -7.90
C ALA A 254 -22.65 -10.26 -6.57
N ASP A 255 -21.97 -10.04 -5.44
CA ASP A 255 -22.55 -10.11 -4.08
C ASP A 255 -22.46 -8.80 -3.29
N ILE A 256 -22.15 -7.69 -3.95
CA ILE A 256 -22.05 -6.36 -3.35
C ILE A 256 -23.32 -5.55 -3.68
N PRO A 257 -24.10 -5.09 -2.68
CA PRO A 257 -25.18 -4.14 -2.94
C PRO A 257 -24.62 -2.83 -3.48
N THR A 258 -25.07 -2.37 -4.65
CA THR A 258 -24.65 -1.10 -5.25
C THR A 258 -25.74 -0.03 -5.07
N PRO A 259 -25.38 1.25 -4.86
CA PRO A 259 -26.36 2.33 -4.80
C PRO A 259 -27.01 2.58 -6.15
N ASP A 260 -28.19 3.20 -6.13
CA ASP A 260 -28.92 3.55 -7.36
C ASP A 260 -28.05 4.44 -8.27
N GLY A 261 -27.93 4.06 -9.54
CA GLY A 261 -27.15 4.81 -10.53
C GLY A 261 -25.64 4.54 -10.50
N PHE A 262 -25.16 3.58 -9.69
CA PHE A 262 -23.79 3.10 -9.79
C PHE A 262 -23.54 2.46 -11.17
N ASP A 263 -22.52 2.96 -11.89
CA ASP A 263 -22.11 2.46 -13.20
C ASP A 263 -20.75 1.78 -13.10
N PRO A 264 -20.65 0.44 -13.26
CA PRO A 264 -19.38 -0.27 -13.20
C PRO A 264 -18.49 -0.03 -14.41
N VAL A 265 -19.01 0.53 -15.51
CA VAL A 265 -18.24 0.74 -16.75
C VAL A 265 -17.11 1.75 -16.54
N ASP A 266 -17.36 2.79 -15.75
CA ASP A 266 -16.35 3.82 -15.46
C ASP A 266 -15.11 3.24 -14.77
N LEU A 267 -15.28 2.21 -13.92
CA LEU A 267 -14.18 1.53 -13.23
C LEU A 267 -13.31 0.70 -14.18
N ALA A 268 -13.94 0.01 -15.13
CA ALA A 268 -13.20 -0.78 -16.12
C ALA A 268 -12.39 0.12 -17.07
N GLU A 269 -12.86 1.32 -17.38
CA GLU A 269 -12.10 2.26 -18.22
C GLU A 269 -10.94 2.93 -17.46
N SER A 270 -11.08 3.16 -16.15
CA SER A 270 -10.08 3.87 -15.33
C SER A 270 -9.00 2.96 -14.74
N ALA A 271 -9.28 1.69 -14.50
CA ALA A 271 -8.40 0.81 -13.73
C ALA A 271 -7.02 0.60 -14.40
N GLY A 272 -6.94 0.55 -15.73
CA GLY A 272 -5.72 0.13 -16.41
C GLY A 272 -5.40 -1.36 -16.17
N VAL A 273 -4.13 -1.75 -16.28
CA VAL A 273 -3.72 -3.14 -15.95
C VAL A 273 -3.40 -3.20 -14.46
N ARG A 274 -4.07 -4.12 -13.75
CA ARG A 274 -3.92 -4.33 -12.29
C ARG A 274 -4.00 -5.81 -11.94
N ASP A 275 -3.42 -6.20 -10.81
CA ASP A 275 -3.73 -7.49 -10.20
C ASP A 275 -5.13 -7.52 -9.56
N ARG A 276 -5.59 -8.74 -9.27
CA ARG A 276 -6.93 -8.98 -8.75
C ARG A 276 -7.16 -8.34 -7.38
N TYR A 277 -6.13 -8.22 -6.55
CA TYR A 277 -6.23 -7.54 -5.25
C TYR A 277 -6.50 -6.05 -5.43
N HIS A 278 -5.71 -5.37 -6.25
CA HIS A 278 -5.83 -3.94 -6.47
C HIS A 278 -7.10 -3.57 -7.25
N LEU A 279 -7.50 -4.38 -8.23
CA LEU A 279 -8.82 -4.23 -8.86
C LEU A 279 -9.96 -4.44 -7.85
N GLY A 280 -9.84 -5.44 -6.97
CA GLY A 280 -10.81 -5.68 -5.91
C GLY A 280 -10.94 -4.51 -4.93
N ALA A 281 -9.82 -3.89 -4.57
CA ALA A 281 -9.80 -2.69 -3.74
C ALA A 281 -10.50 -1.51 -4.42
N GLU A 282 -10.24 -1.26 -5.69
CA GLU A 282 -10.90 -0.20 -6.47
C GLU A 282 -12.41 -0.43 -6.59
N VAL A 283 -12.84 -1.65 -6.94
CA VAL A 283 -14.25 -1.99 -7.09
C VAL A 283 -15.00 -1.89 -5.75
N ALA A 284 -14.48 -2.51 -4.69
CA ALA A 284 -15.13 -2.47 -3.38
C ALA A 284 -15.09 -1.06 -2.78
N GLY A 285 -13.99 -0.33 -2.99
CA GLY A 285 -13.83 1.06 -2.58
C GLY A 285 -14.84 1.98 -3.24
N ALA A 286 -14.94 1.95 -4.56
CA ALA A 286 -15.90 2.76 -5.29
C ALA A 286 -17.34 2.56 -4.81
N VAL A 287 -17.76 1.31 -4.57
CA VAL A 287 -19.10 1.03 -4.02
C VAL A 287 -19.24 1.54 -2.58
N ALA A 288 -18.27 1.24 -1.70
CA ALA A 288 -18.31 1.67 -0.31
C ALA A 288 -18.34 3.20 -0.19
N CYS A 289 -17.53 3.90 -0.98
CA CYS A 289 -17.46 5.34 -1.04
C CYS A 289 -18.79 5.97 -1.43
N ARG A 290 -19.46 5.44 -2.47
CA ARG A 290 -20.79 5.94 -2.86
C ARG A 290 -21.82 5.75 -1.74
N TRP A 291 -21.79 4.64 -1.02
CA TRP A 291 -22.65 4.45 0.14
C TRP A 291 -22.33 5.38 1.31
N ILE A 292 -21.04 5.64 1.57
CA ILE A 292 -20.61 6.58 2.60
C ILE A 292 -21.07 8.00 2.23
N SER A 293 -20.86 8.46 1.00
CA SER A 293 -21.33 9.77 0.54
C SER A 293 -22.85 9.90 0.67
N GLN A 294 -23.61 8.89 0.23
CA GLN A 294 -25.07 8.87 0.42
C GLN A 294 -25.44 8.98 1.91
N TRP A 295 -24.76 8.24 2.79
CA TRP A 295 -25.03 8.29 4.22
C TRP A 295 -24.78 9.69 4.82
N ILE A 296 -23.69 10.35 4.43
CA ILE A 296 -23.35 11.71 4.86
C ILE A 296 -24.44 12.70 4.40
N GLU A 297 -24.71 12.75 3.10
CA GLU A 297 -25.69 13.66 2.50
C GLU A 297 -27.10 13.45 3.09
N ALA A 298 -27.52 12.19 3.25
CA ALA A 298 -28.81 11.83 3.82
C ALA A 298 -28.91 12.23 5.30
N THR A 299 -27.82 12.08 6.06
CA THR A 299 -27.77 12.50 7.48
C THR A 299 -27.94 14.02 7.59
N GLU A 300 -27.26 14.79 6.74
CA GLU A 300 -27.39 16.25 6.71
C GLU A 300 -28.79 16.71 6.29
N ALA A 301 -29.39 16.02 5.33
CA ALA A 301 -30.75 16.30 4.84
C ALA A 301 -31.86 15.83 5.80
N GLY A 302 -31.54 14.95 6.76
CA GLY A 302 -32.53 14.28 7.61
C GLY A 302 -33.36 13.23 6.87
N ASP A 303 -32.83 12.66 5.80
CA ASP A 303 -33.43 11.55 5.05
C ASP A 303 -33.07 10.20 5.70
N TYR A 304 -33.83 9.85 6.74
CA TYR A 304 -33.60 8.61 7.48
C TYR A 304 -33.75 7.34 6.63
N ALA A 305 -34.52 7.37 5.54
CA ALA A 305 -34.67 6.19 4.69
C ALA A 305 -33.38 5.91 3.90
N ALA A 306 -32.77 6.95 3.33
CA ALA A 306 -31.50 6.84 2.64
C ALA A 306 -30.33 6.53 3.59
N VAL A 307 -30.38 7.02 4.84
CA VAL A 307 -29.43 6.63 5.91
C VAL A 307 -29.55 5.13 6.21
N ASP A 308 -30.77 4.63 6.47
CA ASP A 308 -31.01 3.21 6.78
C ASP A 308 -30.57 2.30 5.62
N GLU A 309 -30.79 2.73 4.38
CA GLU A 309 -30.37 2.00 3.18
C GLU A 309 -28.84 1.86 3.09
N ALA A 310 -28.11 2.98 3.20
CA ALA A 310 -26.65 2.96 3.14
C ALA A 310 -26.04 2.12 4.28
N GLN A 311 -26.60 2.23 5.49
CA GLN A 311 -26.20 1.40 6.63
C GLN A 311 -26.47 -0.09 6.37
N ALA A 312 -27.63 -0.44 5.83
CA ALA A 312 -27.97 -1.83 5.53
C ALA A 312 -27.03 -2.43 4.46
N ALA A 313 -26.66 -1.66 3.44
CA ALA A 313 -25.72 -2.09 2.42
C ALA A 313 -24.32 -2.31 3.01
N LEU A 314 -23.75 -1.31 3.70
CA LEU A 314 -22.42 -1.39 4.30
C LEU A 314 -22.31 -2.43 5.42
N ALA A 315 -23.40 -2.71 6.14
CA ALA A 315 -23.44 -3.80 7.12
C ALA A 315 -23.15 -5.19 6.51
N THR A 316 -23.28 -5.35 5.20
CA THR A 316 -22.92 -6.59 4.48
C THR A 316 -21.46 -6.66 4.06
N ALA A 317 -20.64 -5.63 4.29
CA ALA A 317 -19.26 -5.56 3.80
C ALA A 317 -18.36 -6.70 4.31
N HIS A 318 -18.58 -7.18 5.53
CA HIS A 318 -17.91 -8.37 6.07
C HIS A 318 -18.23 -9.65 5.29
N ASP A 319 -19.31 -9.64 4.50
CA ASP A 319 -19.76 -10.77 3.71
C ASP A 319 -19.33 -10.77 2.26
N TRP A 320 -18.87 -9.64 1.71
CA TRP A 320 -18.46 -9.49 0.32
C TRP A 320 -17.32 -10.44 -0.04
N SER A 321 -17.52 -11.25 -1.08
CA SER A 321 -16.60 -12.33 -1.44
C SER A 321 -15.22 -11.81 -1.85
N ILE A 322 -15.15 -10.66 -2.52
CA ILE A 322 -13.89 -10.06 -2.93
C ILE A 322 -13.04 -9.65 -1.71
N LEU A 323 -13.63 -9.03 -0.70
CA LEU A 323 -12.91 -8.62 0.52
C LEU A 323 -12.39 -9.81 1.32
N LYS A 324 -13.16 -10.90 1.39
CA LYS A 324 -12.71 -12.16 2.01
C LYS A 324 -11.52 -12.78 1.25
N THR A 325 -11.52 -12.65 -0.07
CA THR A 325 -10.44 -13.16 -0.93
C THR A 325 -9.16 -12.34 -0.77
N MET A 326 -9.28 -11.01 -0.66
CA MET A 326 -8.16 -10.08 -0.47
C MET A 326 -7.54 -10.12 0.93
N MET A 327 -8.32 -10.50 1.95
CA MET A 327 -7.91 -10.49 3.36
C MET A 327 -6.54 -11.17 3.67
N PRO A 328 -6.20 -12.35 3.11
CA PRO A 328 -4.87 -12.95 3.32
C PRO A 328 -3.71 -12.20 2.67
N GLU A 329 -3.97 -11.36 1.67
CA GLU A 329 -2.95 -10.70 0.84
C GLU A 329 -2.62 -9.28 1.34
N GLY A 330 -3.60 -8.56 1.90
CA GLY A 330 -3.36 -7.19 2.34
C GLY A 330 -4.40 -6.63 3.31
N GLY A 331 -4.12 -5.41 3.80
CA GLY A 331 -4.90 -4.76 4.87
C GLY A 331 -6.13 -3.99 4.40
N TYR A 332 -6.35 -3.83 3.09
CA TYR A 332 -7.45 -3.02 2.56
C TYR A 332 -8.84 -3.45 3.10
N PRO A 333 -9.19 -4.75 3.16
CA PRO A 333 -10.48 -5.19 3.72
C PRO A 333 -10.71 -4.72 5.16
N LEU A 334 -9.67 -4.70 6.01
CA LEU A 334 -9.79 -4.22 7.39
C LEU A 334 -10.14 -2.73 7.44
N THR A 335 -9.52 -1.92 6.57
CA THR A 335 -9.80 -0.49 6.47
C THR A 335 -11.26 -0.28 6.06
N LEU A 336 -11.71 -0.93 4.98
CA LEU A 336 -13.08 -0.81 4.49
C LEU A 336 -14.09 -1.26 5.55
N TRP A 337 -13.86 -2.40 6.22
CA TRP A 337 -14.71 -2.86 7.32
C TRP A 337 -14.78 -1.87 8.48
N GLY A 338 -13.66 -1.22 8.83
CA GLY A 338 -13.64 -0.18 9.86
C GLY A 338 -14.57 1.00 9.54
N TYR A 339 -14.57 1.48 8.29
CA TYR A 339 -15.49 2.54 7.85
C TYR A 339 -16.93 2.06 7.75
N ALA A 340 -17.17 0.86 7.21
CA ALA A 340 -18.50 0.27 7.14
C ALA A 340 -19.12 0.14 8.53
N ASP A 341 -18.37 -0.41 9.50
CA ASP A 341 -18.78 -0.53 10.90
C ASP A 341 -19.02 0.86 11.52
N GLY A 342 -18.18 1.85 11.18
CA GLY A 342 -18.35 3.24 11.59
C GLY A 342 -19.67 3.85 11.14
N VAL A 343 -20.03 3.68 9.86
CA VAL A 343 -21.31 4.15 9.30
C VAL A 343 -22.49 3.45 9.98
N VAL A 344 -22.42 2.13 10.14
CA VAL A 344 -23.45 1.34 10.86
C VAL A 344 -23.60 1.80 12.31
N ASN A 345 -22.50 2.25 12.94
CA ASN A 345 -22.48 2.78 14.30
C ASN A 345 -22.72 4.31 14.37
N GLY A 346 -23.45 4.88 13.40
CA GLY A 346 -23.84 6.29 13.43
C GLY A 346 -22.72 7.26 13.07
N GLY A 347 -21.75 6.81 12.27
CA GLY A 347 -20.66 7.62 11.74
C GLY A 347 -19.46 7.78 12.68
N VAL A 348 -19.25 6.84 13.60
CA VAL A 348 -18.13 6.88 14.55
C VAL A 348 -17.31 5.61 14.43
N LEU A 349 -16.05 5.77 14.00
CA LEU A 349 -15.04 4.73 13.89
C LEU A 349 -14.64 4.20 15.28
N SER A 350 -13.95 3.06 15.33
CA SER A 350 -13.57 2.40 16.60
C SER A 350 -12.62 3.23 17.48
N ASP A 351 -11.88 4.16 16.88
CA ASP A 351 -10.98 5.09 17.56
C ASP A 351 -11.70 6.38 18.04
N GLY A 352 -13.01 6.50 17.78
CA GLY A 352 -13.82 7.68 18.11
C GLY A 352 -13.83 8.76 17.02
N THR A 353 -13.05 8.60 15.94
CA THR A 353 -13.05 9.52 14.80
C THR A 353 -14.38 9.44 14.06
N ARG A 354 -14.83 10.56 13.49
CA ARG A 354 -16.06 10.61 12.68
C ARG A 354 -15.78 10.23 11.23
N VAL A 355 -16.70 9.48 10.62
CA VAL A 355 -16.61 9.10 9.20
C VAL A 355 -16.67 10.31 8.28
N ASP A 356 -17.49 11.31 8.62
CA ASP A 356 -17.62 12.56 7.88
C ASP A 356 -16.63 13.66 8.34
N ARG A 357 -15.53 13.25 8.97
CA ARG A 357 -14.45 14.17 9.28
C ARG A 357 -13.89 14.71 7.97
N VAL A 358 -13.75 16.03 7.93
CA VAL A 358 -13.14 16.76 6.82
C VAL A 358 -11.79 17.29 7.30
N THR A 359 -10.73 16.99 6.54
CA THR A 359 -9.45 17.67 6.70
C THR A 359 -9.49 18.98 5.91
N PRO A 360 -9.26 20.15 6.53
CA PRO A 360 -9.28 21.44 5.84
C PRO A 360 -8.20 21.59 4.76
N ALA A 361 -8.46 22.45 3.78
CA ALA A 361 -7.44 22.89 2.84
C ALA A 361 -6.24 23.52 3.57
N GLY A 362 -5.04 23.29 3.04
CA GLY A 362 -3.77 23.78 3.58
C GLY A 362 -3.18 22.91 4.69
N GLU A 363 -3.87 21.87 5.15
CA GLU A 363 -3.29 20.88 6.05
C GLU A 363 -2.50 19.82 5.28
N LEU A 364 -1.43 19.34 5.91
CA LEU A 364 -0.65 18.21 5.41
C LEU A 364 -1.41 16.93 5.72
N PHE A 365 -1.82 16.21 4.68
CA PHE A 365 -2.42 14.88 4.79
C PHE A 365 -1.50 13.86 4.13
N VAL A 366 -1.02 12.90 4.94
CA VAL A 366 0.06 11.95 4.56
C VAL A 366 1.32 12.69 4.12
N ASP A 367 1.48 12.97 2.83
CA ASP A 367 2.63 13.63 2.21
C ASP A 367 2.25 14.82 1.30
N THR A 368 0.96 15.15 1.22
CA THR A 368 0.43 16.18 0.31
C THR A 368 -0.29 17.28 1.10
N ILE A 369 -0.07 18.55 0.71
CA ILE A 369 -0.86 19.67 1.24
C ILE A 369 -2.15 19.72 0.44
N LEU A 370 -3.29 19.58 1.11
CA LEU A 370 -4.59 19.59 0.44
C LEU A 370 -4.90 20.99 -0.11
N GLU A 371 -5.26 21.09 -1.39
CA GLU A 371 -5.68 22.36 -2.00
C GLU A 371 -7.11 22.74 -1.62
N GLU A 372 -7.95 21.73 -1.35
CA GLU A 372 -9.36 21.86 -0.97
C GLU A 372 -9.65 20.97 0.26
N PRO A 373 -10.72 21.25 1.03
CA PRO A 373 -11.13 20.35 2.11
C PRO A 373 -11.58 19.00 1.53
N VAL A 374 -11.10 17.89 2.10
CA VAL A 374 -11.43 16.53 1.65
C VAL A 374 -11.95 15.72 2.82
N TYR A 375 -12.91 14.84 2.59
CA TYR A 375 -13.32 13.89 3.63
C TYR A 375 -12.23 12.86 3.85
N ASP A 376 -11.90 12.55 5.10
CA ASP A 376 -10.80 11.64 5.43
C ASP A 376 -11.02 10.25 4.82
N TYR A 377 -12.27 9.81 4.67
CA TYR A 377 -12.58 8.52 4.02
C TYR A 377 -12.25 8.52 2.52
N GLU A 378 -12.32 9.67 1.84
CA GLU A 378 -12.07 9.77 0.40
C GLU A 378 -10.61 9.46 0.08
N VAL A 379 -9.71 10.04 0.87
CA VAL A 379 -8.27 9.83 0.69
C VAL A 379 -7.85 8.41 1.08
N VAL A 380 -8.52 7.80 2.06
CA VAL A 380 -8.12 6.49 2.60
C VAL A 380 -8.74 5.32 1.84
N LEU A 381 -9.99 5.46 1.37
CA LEU A 381 -10.74 4.37 0.75
C LEU A 381 -11.00 4.55 -0.75
N CYS A 382 -11.20 5.79 -1.21
CA CYS A 382 -11.76 6.03 -2.52
C CYS A 382 -10.70 6.16 -3.62
N ASN A 383 -9.45 6.47 -3.27
CA ASN A 383 -8.32 6.57 -4.21
C ASN A 383 -8.69 7.34 -5.50
N ASP A 384 -9.34 8.50 -5.36
CA ASP A 384 -9.54 9.46 -6.45
C ASP A 384 -8.33 10.40 -6.59
#